data_AF-A0A2M8DVW2-F1
#
_entry.id   AF-A0A2M8DVW2-F1
#
_cell.length_a   1.000
_cell.length_b   1.000
_cell.length_c   1.000
_cell.angle_alpha   90.00
_cell.angle_beta   90.00
_cell.angle_gamma   90.00
#
_symmetry.space_group_name_H-M   'P 1'
#
loop_
_entity.id
_entity.type
_entity.pdbx_description
1 polymer ?
#
loop_
_entity_poly.entity_id
_entity_poly.type
_entity_poly.pdbx_seq_one_letter_code
_entity_poly.pdbx_strand_id
1 'polypeptide(L)'
;MKNVHLIITDLFLPEDFAAEVCAGLRLPALERLLARGVANSGRGNLATNRNALGGKIVPATLEDLLCGVFGVSCRAGAPVAPIAAAFDGLGEGCWLCADPVHLRLQREQVVLLPNVEISANEALVLCASLNAHFVGQGLEFFAPHPQRWYVRLDELPEIQTVPLSQAAGRNIHGNLPTGAAERRWHQLFNEIQML
;
A
#
# COMPACT_ATOMS: atom_id res chain seq x y z
N MET A 1 26.88 14.84 14.47
CA MET A 1 25.56 14.89 15.15
C MET A 1 24.70 13.77 14.59
N LYS A 2 23.96 13.04 15.43
CA LYS A 2 23.01 12.03 14.94
C LYS A 2 21.72 12.75 14.54
N ASN A 3 21.30 12.58 13.29
CA ASN A 3 20.02 13.07 12.80
C ASN A 3 18.97 11.97 12.99
N VAL A 4 17.80 12.32 13.50
CA VAL A 4 16.67 11.39 13.67
C VAL A 4 15.50 11.93 12.85
N HIS A 5 14.98 11.11 11.94
CA HIS A 5 13.77 11.39 11.20
C HIS A 5 12.60 10.68 11.89
N LEU A 6 11.62 11.45 12.36
CA LEU A 6 10.38 10.93 12.94
C LEU A 6 9.24 11.19 11.96
N ILE A 7 8.59 10.13 11.51
CA ILE A 7 7.40 10.19 10.64
C ILE A 7 6.20 9.80 11.51
N ILE A 8 5.22 10.68 11.60
CA ILE A 8 3.96 10.43 12.32
C ILE A 8 2.86 10.49 11.27
N THR A 9 2.32 9.32 10.91
CA THR A 9 1.16 9.23 10.02
C THR A 9 -0.04 9.88 10.70
N ASP A 10 -0.86 10.58 9.92
CA ASP A 10 -2.10 11.21 10.39
C ASP A 10 -1.93 12.16 11.59
N LEU A 11 -0.75 12.77 11.74
CA LEU A 11 -0.47 13.75 12.80
C LEU A 11 -1.46 14.93 12.80
N PHE A 12 -1.90 15.33 11.60
CA PHE A 12 -2.89 16.38 11.41
C PHE A 12 -4.23 15.76 11.05
N LEU A 13 -5.10 15.66 12.04
CA LEU A 13 -6.46 15.18 11.90
C LEU A 13 -7.35 16.23 11.20
N PRO A 14 -8.41 15.81 10.48
CA PRO A 14 -9.44 16.72 9.98
C PRO A 14 -10.04 17.61 11.07
N GLU A 15 -10.24 18.88 10.77
CA GLU A 15 -10.69 19.91 11.74
C GLU A 15 -12.00 19.52 12.44
N ASP A 16 -12.90 18.84 11.73
CA ASP A 16 -14.24 18.46 12.20
C ASP A 16 -14.23 17.62 13.48
N PHE A 17 -13.16 16.85 13.73
CA PHE A 17 -13.04 15.99 14.91
C PHE A 17 -11.67 16.08 15.61
N ALA A 18 -10.71 16.82 15.06
CA ALA A 18 -9.37 16.96 15.63
C ALA A 18 -9.42 17.45 17.10
N ALA A 19 -10.27 18.43 17.39
CA ALA A 19 -10.39 18.98 18.74
C ALA A 19 -10.88 17.95 19.77
N GLU A 20 -11.83 17.10 19.38
CA GLU A 20 -12.38 16.04 20.23
C GLU A 20 -11.37 14.91 20.44
N VAL A 21 -10.71 14.44 19.38
CA VAL A 21 -9.71 13.36 19.47
C VAL A 21 -8.48 13.81 20.26
N CYS A 22 -8.07 15.07 20.11
CA CYS A 22 -6.95 15.62 20.86
C CYS A 22 -7.33 16.05 22.29
N ALA A 23 -8.61 16.05 22.65
CA ALA A 23 -9.06 16.50 23.97
C ALA A 23 -8.47 15.60 25.07
N GLY A 24 -7.69 16.20 25.97
CA GLY A 24 -7.04 15.47 27.07
C GLY A 24 -5.82 14.64 26.66
N LEU A 25 -5.43 14.63 25.38
CA LEU A 25 -4.21 13.97 24.93
C LEU A 25 -2.98 14.76 25.44
N ARG A 26 -2.16 14.13 26.28
CA ARG A 26 -0.94 14.75 26.82
C ARG A 26 0.29 14.05 26.27
N LEU A 27 1.06 14.76 25.45
CA LEU A 27 2.27 14.23 24.81
C LEU A 27 3.46 15.15 25.07
N PRO A 28 3.96 15.27 26.32
CA PRO A 28 4.90 16.32 26.72
C PRO A 28 6.21 16.34 25.93
N ALA A 29 6.64 15.19 25.41
CA ALA A 29 7.82 15.11 24.56
C ALA A 29 7.54 15.65 23.14
N LEU A 30 6.43 15.25 22.53
CA LEU A 30 6.03 15.71 21.20
C LEU A 30 5.68 17.20 21.22
N GLU A 31 4.94 17.67 22.24
CA GLU A 31 4.65 19.09 22.46
C GLU A 31 5.94 19.93 22.51
N ARG A 32 6.96 19.46 23.27
CA ARG A 32 8.27 20.12 23.34
C ARG A 32 9.01 20.11 22.01
N LEU A 33 8.93 19.04 21.24
CA LEU A 33 9.55 18.94 19.92
C LEU A 33 8.88 19.89 18.93
N LEU A 34 7.55 19.90 18.87
CA LEU A 34 6.77 20.77 17.98
C LEU A 34 6.94 22.25 18.34
N ALA A 35 6.93 22.60 19.63
CA ALA A 35 7.10 23.99 20.08
C ALA A 35 8.51 24.57 19.79
N ARG A 36 9.52 23.70 19.67
CA ARG A 36 10.90 24.09 19.34
C ARG A 36 11.24 23.89 17.85
N GLY A 37 10.32 23.25 17.11
CA GLY A 37 10.51 22.94 15.71
C GLY A 37 10.35 24.17 14.84
N VAL A 38 11.03 24.17 13.70
CA VAL A 38 10.76 25.14 12.63
C VAL A 38 9.76 24.48 11.69
N ALA A 39 8.59 25.11 11.54
CA ALA A 39 7.60 24.66 10.58
C ALA A 39 8.10 24.93 9.17
N ASN A 40 8.60 23.89 8.52
CA ASN A 40 8.74 23.88 7.07
C ASN A 40 7.49 23.23 6.51
N SER A 41 6.53 24.04 6.06
CA SER A 41 5.42 23.57 5.23
C SER A 41 6.02 23.07 3.92
N GLY A 42 6.48 21.82 3.95
CA GLY A 42 7.11 21.15 2.83
C GLY A 42 6.10 20.90 1.73
N ARG A 43 5.77 21.93 0.94
CA ARG A 43 5.56 21.76 -0.51
C ARG A 43 6.93 21.58 -1.21
N GLY A 44 7.87 20.92 -0.54
CA GLY A 44 9.12 20.48 -1.15
C GLY A 44 8.83 19.30 -2.07
N ASN A 45 9.77 19.00 -2.96
CA ASN A 45 9.72 17.91 -3.96
C ASN A 45 9.39 16.49 -3.42
N LEU A 46 9.19 16.33 -2.11
CA LEU A 46 8.74 15.10 -1.45
C LEU A 46 7.22 14.99 -1.33
N ALA A 47 6.45 16.06 -1.55
CA ALA A 47 4.99 16.09 -1.32
C ALA A 47 4.16 15.69 -2.53
N THR A 48 4.77 15.61 -3.71
CA THR A 48 4.08 15.37 -4.97
C THR A 48 4.89 14.42 -5.84
N ASN A 49 4.31 13.28 -6.16
CA ASN A 49 4.87 12.36 -7.14
C ASN A 49 4.19 12.62 -8.49
N ARG A 50 4.97 12.67 -9.58
CA ARG A 50 4.40 12.65 -10.93
C ARG A 50 4.19 11.19 -11.30
N ASN A 51 2.93 10.77 -11.42
CA ASN A 51 2.65 9.43 -11.90
C ASN A 51 3.17 9.28 -13.35
N ALA A 52 3.96 8.23 -13.59
CA ALA A 52 4.63 8.02 -14.88
C ALA A 52 3.66 7.81 -16.06
N LEU A 53 2.43 7.36 -15.79
CA LEU A 53 1.43 7.05 -16.84
C LEU A 53 0.28 8.08 -16.94
N GLY A 54 0.32 9.21 -16.22
CA GLY A 54 -0.84 10.13 -16.21
C GLY A 54 -0.58 11.62 -15.96
N GLY A 55 0.66 12.05 -15.67
CA GLY A 55 1.00 13.46 -15.41
C GLY A 55 0.23 14.13 -14.25
N LYS A 56 -0.59 13.38 -13.50
CA LYS A 56 -1.37 13.86 -12.36
C LYS A 56 -0.45 13.96 -11.16
N ILE A 57 -0.44 15.14 -10.57
CA ILE A 57 0.20 15.37 -9.27
C ILE A 57 -0.69 14.73 -8.21
N VAL A 58 -0.18 13.66 -7.60
CA VAL A 58 -0.83 12.98 -6.47
C VAL A 58 -0.02 13.28 -5.21
N PRO A 59 -0.65 13.46 -4.04
CA PRO A 59 0.07 13.54 -2.77
C PRO A 59 0.99 12.34 -2.61
N ALA A 60 2.24 12.58 -2.21
CA ALA A 60 3.20 11.51 -1.96
C ALA A 60 2.68 10.56 -0.87
N THR A 61 2.84 9.26 -1.11
CA THR A 61 2.45 8.23 -0.15
C THR A 61 3.50 8.10 0.95
N LEU A 62 3.19 7.38 2.03
CA LEU A 62 4.17 7.09 3.08
C LEU A 62 5.40 6.39 2.49
N GLU A 63 5.15 5.44 1.58
CA GLU A 63 6.15 4.64 0.92
C GLU A 63 7.05 5.48 0.01
N ASP A 64 6.49 6.45 -0.72
CA ASP A 64 7.26 7.42 -1.50
C ASP A 64 8.15 8.29 -0.59
N LEU A 65 7.62 8.76 0.54
CA LEU A 65 8.36 9.57 1.51
C LEU A 65 9.51 8.78 2.13
N LEU A 66 9.28 7.52 2.50
CA LEU A 66 10.32 6.63 3.01
C LEU A 66 11.42 6.40 1.96
N CYS A 67 11.05 6.17 0.70
CA CYS A 67 12.03 6.06 -0.38
C CYS A 67 12.89 7.32 -0.51
N GLY A 68 12.28 8.51 -0.41
CA GLY A 68 13.00 9.78 -0.40
C GLY A 68 13.98 9.91 0.76
N VAL A 69 13.57 9.53 1.99
CA VAL A 69 14.43 9.57 3.18
C VAL A 69 15.62 8.62 3.05
N PHE A 70 15.43 7.44 2.44
CA PHE A 70 16.48 6.44 2.26
C PHE A 70 17.25 6.55 0.92
N GLY A 71 16.95 7.56 0.09
CA GLY A 71 17.62 7.77 -1.20
C GLY A 71 17.30 6.71 -2.26
N VAL A 72 16.16 6.03 -2.13
CA VAL A 72 15.69 5.03 -3.09
C VAL A 72 15.03 5.73 -4.27
N SER A 73 15.47 5.39 -5.49
CA SER A 73 14.91 5.98 -6.71
C SER A 73 13.57 5.34 -7.08
N CYS A 74 12.51 6.15 -7.10
CA CYS A 74 11.18 5.74 -7.56
C CYS A 74 10.98 6.16 -9.03
N ARG A 75 10.78 5.19 -9.94
CA ARG A 75 10.49 5.49 -11.36
C ARG A 75 9.00 5.56 -11.66
N ALA A 76 8.21 4.67 -11.07
CA ALA A 76 6.76 4.54 -11.29
C ALA A 76 6.00 4.38 -9.96
N GLY A 77 6.50 5.03 -8.90
CA GLY A 77 6.07 4.84 -7.51
C GLY A 77 7.12 4.09 -6.68
N ALA A 78 6.90 4.01 -5.37
CA ALA A 78 7.74 3.27 -4.44
C ALA A 78 7.79 1.77 -4.79
N PRO A 79 8.99 1.16 -4.91
CA PRO A 79 9.15 -0.26 -5.25
C PRO A 79 8.91 -1.16 -4.02
N VAL A 80 7.73 -1.07 -3.41
CA VAL A 80 7.38 -1.74 -2.15
C VAL A 80 7.45 -3.26 -2.28
N ALA A 81 6.81 -3.81 -3.31
CA ALA A 81 6.73 -5.26 -3.52
C ALA A 81 8.11 -5.94 -3.64
N PRO A 82 9.05 -5.50 -4.51
CA PRO A 82 10.36 -6.14 -4.60
C PRO A 82 11.22 -5.93 -3.35
N ILE A 83 11.11 -4.80 -2.64
CA ILE A 83 11.82 -4.59 -1.37
C ILE A 83 11.31 -5.56 -0.30
N ALA A 84 9.99 -5.67 -0.16
CA ALA A 84 9.38 -6.53 0.85
C ALA A 84 9.60 -8.02 0.53
N ALA A 85 9.48 -8.41 -0.74
CA ALA A 85 9.79 -9.77 -1.20
C ALA A 85 11.25 -10.16 -0.88
N ALA A 86 12.22 -9.27 -1.16
CA ALA A 86 13.61 -9.51 -0.82
C ALA A 86 13.85 -9.63 0.70
N PHE A 87 13.15 -8.84 1.51
CA PHE A 87 13.20 -8.95 2.97
C PHE A 87 12.69 -10.31 3.46
N ASP A 88 11.64 -10.85 2.85
CA ASP A 88 11.10 -12.18 3.13
C ASP A 88 11.89 -13.33 2.45
N GLY A 89 13.06 -13.03 1.85
CA GLY A 89 13.95 -14.03 1.26
C GLY A 89 13.54 -14.51 -0.14
N LEU A 90 12.62 -13.82 -0.80
CA LEU A 90 12.26 -14.09 -2.19
C LEU A 90 13.29 -13.44 -3.13
N GLY A 91 13.57 -14.11 -4.24
CA GLY A 91 14.57 -13.65 -5.21
C GLY A 91 14.11 -12.46 -6.07
N GLU A 92 14.98 -12.06 -7.00
CA GLU A 92 14.63 -11.05 -8.01
C GLU A 92 13.43 -11.49 -8.86
N GLY A 93 12.62 -10.53 -9.29
CA GLY A 93 11.44 -10.79 -10.12
C GLY A 93 10.54 -9.56 -10.30
N CYS A 94 9.54 -9.71 -11.17
CA CYS A 94 8.47 -8.74 -11.34
C CYS A 94 7.41 -8.98 -10.26
N TRP A 95 7.47 -8.24 -9.17
CA TRP A 95 6.65 -8.46 -7.98
C TRP A 95 5.52 -7.42 -7.84
N LEU A 96 4.34 -7.87 -7.44
CA LEU A 96 3.29 -7.04 -6.84
C LEU A 96 2.93 -7.58 -5.45
N CYS A 97 2.51 -6.68 -4.54
CA CYS A 97 1.89 -7.10 -3.29
C CYS A 97 0.50 -7.68 -3.56
N ALA A 98 0.18 -8.79 -2.91
CA ALA A 98 -1.08 -9.53 -3.05
C ALA A 98 -1.72 -9.78 -1.68
N ASP A 99 -1.53 -8.84 -0.74
CA ASP A 99 -1.96 -8.99 0.65
C ASP A 99 -3.46 -9.30 0.76
N PRO A 100 -3.85 -10.25 1.64
CA PRO A 100 -5.25 -10.59 1.82
C PRO A 100 -6.02 -9.43 2.46
N VAL A 101 -7.22 -9.16 1.94
CA VAL A 101 -8.12 -8.11 2.43
C VAL A 101 -9.54 -8.63 2.54
N HIS A 102 -10.34 -8.00 3.39
CA HIS A 102 -11.78 -8.21 3.41
C HIS A 102 -12.49 -7.13 2.60
N LEU A 103 -13.45 -7.54 1.77
CA LEU A 103 -14.40 -6.63 1.13
C LEU A 103 -15.73 -6.70 1.89
N ARG A 104 -16.15 -5.58 2.46
CA ARG A 104 -17.41 -5.47 3.21
C ARG A 104 -18.44 -4.71 2.40
N LEU A 105 -19.50 -5.39 2.02
CA LEU A 105 -20.67 -4.74 1.42
C LEU A 105 -21.36 -3.86 2.45
N GLN A 106 -21.58 -2.60 2.07
CA GLN A 106 -22.42 -1.63 2.76
C GLN A 106 -23.54 -1.18 1.81
N ARG A 107 -24.48 -0.36 2.29
CA ARG A 107 -25.69 0.01 1.53
C ARG A 107 -25.40 0.59 0.14
N GLU A 108 -24.37 1.42 0.01
CA GLU A 108 -24.05 2.14 -1.24
C GLU A 108 -22.62 1.89 -1.73
N GLN A 109 -21.85 1.03 -1.06
CA GLN A 109 -20.43 0.84 -1.35
C GLN A 109 -19.89 -0.52 -0.90
N VAL A 110 -18.76 -0.93 -1.48
CA VAL A 110 -17.96 -2.07 -1.02
C VAL A 110 -16.68 -1.52 -0.42
N VAL A 111 -16.51 -1.66 0.89
CA VAL A 111 -15.38 -1.09 1.63
C VAL A 111 -14.27 -2.12 1.80
N LEU A 112 -13.03 -1.73 1.49
CA LEU A 112 -11.85 -2.55 1.73
C LEU A 112 -11.39 -2.45 3.19
N LEU A 113 -11.11 -3.59 3.81
CA LEU A 113 -10.56 -3.69 5.15
C LEU A 113 -9.24 -4.48 5.11
N PRO A 114 -8.12 -3.89 5.56
CA PRO A 114 -6.78 -4.47 5.36
C PRO A 114 -6.43 -5.59 6.34
N ASN A 115 -7.10 -5.65 7.50
CA ASN A 115 -6.73 -6.58 8.57
C ASN A 115 -7.57 -7.85 8.49
N VAL A 116 -7.05 -8.84 7.78
CA VAL A 116 -7.60 -10.20 7.75
C VAL A 116 -6.83 -11.06 8.73
N GLU A 117 -7.55 -11.77 9.59
CA GLU A 117 -6.98 -12.82 10.42
C GLU A 117 -6.94 -14.12 9.60
N ILE A 118 -5.78 -14.38 9.00
CA ILE A 118 -5.48 -15.65 8.32
C ILE A 118 -4.40 -16.37 9.12
N SER A 119 -4.61 -17.63 9.43
CA SER A 119 -3.57 -18.49 10.03
C SER A 119 -2.52 -18.90 8.99
N ALA A 120 -1.33 -19.30 9.44
CA ALA A 120 -0.29 -19.81 8.53
C ALA A 120 -0.76 -21.01 7.70
N ASN A 121 -1.60 -21.88 8.28
CA ASN A 121 -2.13 -23.04 7.56
C ASN A 121 -3.14 -22.64 6.48
N GLU A 122 -4.06 -21.72 6.79
CA GLU A 122 -5.00 -21.19 5.79
C GLU A 122 -4.26 -20.47 4.66
N ALA A 123 -3.23 -19.69 5.01
CA ALA A 123 -2.41 -19.00 4.01
C ALA A 123 -1.73 -19.98 3.04
N LEU A 124 -1.17 -21.08 3.56
CA LEU A 124 -0.60 -22.13 2.72
C LEU A 124 -1.64 -22.77 1.80
N VAL A 125 -2.82 -23.11 2.31
CA VAL A 125 -3.90 -23.75 1.53
C VAL A 125 -4.42 -22.81 0.44
N LEU A 126 -4.70 -21.55 0.78
CA LEU A 126 -5.17 -20.54 -0.15
C LEU A 126 -4.13 -20.23 -1.23
N CYS A 127 -2.85 -20.08 -0.85
CA CYS A 127 -1.77 -19.87 -1.80
C CYS A 127 -1.60 -21.05 -2.76
N ALA A 128 -1.74 -22.29 -2.27
CA ALA A 128 -1.72 -23.48 -3.10
C ALA A 128 -2.91 -23.53 -4.09
N SER A 129 -4.11 -23.14 -3.63
CA SER A 129 -5.30 -23.04 -4.48
C SER A 129 -5.10 -22.04 -5.62
N LEU A 130 -4.60 -20.84 -5.31
CA LEU A 130 -4.27 -19.82 -6.31
C LEU A 130 -3.24 -20.33 -7.33
N ASN A 131 -2.16 -20.94 -6.87
CA ASN A 131 -1.13 -21.47 -7.75
C ASN A 131 -1.61 -22.64 -8.62
N ALA A 132 -2.52 -23.47 -8.12
CA ALA A 132 -3.15 -24.51 -8.92
C ALA A 132 -4.04 -23.93 -10.02
N HIS A 133 -4.80 -22.88 -9.71
CA HIS A 133 -5.71 -22.22 -10.65
C HIS A 133 -4.97 -21.43 -11.74
N PHE A 134 -3.95 -20.67 -11.36
CA PHE A 134 -3.20 -19.78 -12.27
C PHE A 134 -1.97 -20.43 -12.92
N VAL A 135 -1.82 -21.75 -12.81
CA VAL A 135 -0.71 -22.48 -13.43
C VAL A 135 -0.62 -22.20 -14.93
N GLY A 136 0.58 -21.82 -15.40
CA GLY A 136 0.82 -21.49 -16.81
C GLY A 136 0.24 -20.16 -17.29
N GLN A 137 -0.33 -19.34 -16.40
CA GLN A 137 -0.89 -18.02 -16.74
C GLN A 137 0.06 -16.84 -16.47
N GLY A 138 1.32 -17.13 -16.14
CA GLY A 138 2.36 -16.12 -15.84
C GLY A 138 2.16 -15.43 -14.48
N LEU A 139 1.48 -16.10 -13.54
CA LEU A 139 1.19 -15.64 -12.19
C LEU A 139 1.60 -16.73 -11.20
N GLU A 140 2.44 -16.38 -10.24
CA GLU A 140 2.84 -17.28 -9.17
C GLU A 140 2.77 -16.57 -7.83
N PHE A 141 1.95 -17.10 -6.93
CA PHE A 141 1.65 -16.53 -5.63
C PHE A 141 2.58 -17.09 -4.56
N PHE A 142 2.98 -16.22 -3.63
CA PHE A 142 3.84 -16.54 -2.51
C PHE A 142 3.26 -15.95 -1.22
N ALA A 143 3.16 -16.76 -0.17
CA ALA A 143 2.66 -16.36 1.15
C ALA A 143 3.66 -16.70 2.27
N PRO A 144 4.85 -16.07 2.31
CA PRO A 144 5.86 -16.34 3.35
C PRO A 144 5.37 -15.96 4.77
N HIS A 145 4.36 -15.09 4.86
CA HIS A 145 3.72 -14.70 6.11
C HIS A 145 2.20 -14.59 5.90
N PRO A 146 1.34 -14.90 6.90
CA PRO A 146 -0.10 -14.88 6.71
C PRO A 146 -0.70 -13.55 6.24
N GLN A 147 0.03 -12.45 6.49
CA GLN A 147 -0.36 -11.08 6.10
C GLN A 147 0.60 -10.42 5.10
N ARG A 148 1.61 -11.11 4.57
CA ARG A 148 2.48 -10.56 3.52
C ARG A 148 2.52 -11.54 2.36
N TRP A 149 1.85 -11.15 1.29
CA TRP A 149 1.66 -11.98 0.12
C TRP A 149 2.17 -11.26 -1.11
N TYR A 150 2.65 -12.05 -2.05
CA TYR A 150 3.23 -11.54 -3.28
C TYR A 150 2.72 -12.34 -4.46
N VAL A 151 2.63 -11.67 -5.60
CA VAL A 151 2.49 -12.34 -6.89
C VAL A 151 3.68 -11.98 -7.76
N ARG A 152 4.38 -13.01 -8.23
CA ARG A 152 5.42 -12.91 -9.25
C ARG A 152 4.77 -13.00 -10.61
N LEU A 153 5.22 -12.12 -11.51
CA LEU A 153 4.77 -12.02 -12.88
C LEU A 153 5.95 -12.30 -13.82
N ASP A 154 5.64 -12.73 -15.05
CA ASP A 154 6.66 -12.80 -16.11
C ASP A 154 7.11 -11.38 -16.53
N GLU A 155 6.17 -10.44 -16.60
CA GLU A 155 6.39 -9.05 -16.99
C GLU A 155 5.58 -8.10 -16.10
N LEU A 156 6.15 -6.92 -15.81
CA LEU A 156 5.42 -5.89 -15.06
C LEU A 156 4.27 -5.32 -15.91
N PRO A 157 3.04 -5.32 -15.39
CA PRO A 157 1.88 -4.81 -16.11
C PRO A 157 1.92 -3.29 -16.18
N GLU A 158 1.45 -2.73 -17.30
CA GLU A 158 1.20 -1.29 -17.44
C GLU A 158 -0.09 -0.87 -16.71
N ILE A 159 -0.06 -0.96 -15.38
CA ILE A 159 -1.14 -0.53 -14.48
C ILE A 159 -0.62 0.42 -13.40
N GLN A 160 -1.53 1.22 -12.86
CA GLN A 160 -1.35 1.96 -11.62
C GLN A 160 -2.20 1.31 -10.54
N THR A 161 -1.60 1.11 -9.37
CA THR A 161 -2.25 0.58 -8.18
C THR A 161 -2.27 1.63 -7.08
N VAL A 162 -3.12 1.42 -6.08
CA VAL A 162 -3.20 2.26 -4.88
C VAL A 162 -2.58 1.49 -3.72
N PRO A 163 -1.65 2.09 -2.93
CA PRO A 163 -1.13 1.43 -1.74
C PRO A 163 -2.24 1.06 -0.76
N LEU A 164 -2.10 -0.09 -0.11
CA LEU A 164 -3.11 -0.59 0.85
C LEU A 164 -3.39 0.43 1.98
N SER A 165 -2.34 1.15 2.42
CA SER A 165 -2.43 2.24 3.39
C SER A 165 -3.38 3.37 3.00
N GLN A 166 -3.59 3.58 1.69
CA GLN A 166 -4.52 4.60 1.17
C GLN A 166 -5.88 4.01 0.78
N ALA A 167 -5.94 2.74 0.41
CA ALA A 167 -7.18 2.05 0.03
C ALA A 167 -8.02 1.60 1.23
N ALA A 168 -7.38 1.38 2.39
CA ALA A 168 -8.04 0.94 3.61
C ALA A 168 -9.21 1.86 4.02
N GLY A 169 -10.36 1.26 4.31
CA GLY A 169 -11.57 1.97 4.73
C GLY A 169 -12.32 2.70 3.61
N ARG A 170 -11.86 2.63 2.37
CA ARG A 170 -12.50 3.30 1.21
C ARG A 170 -13.29 2.34 0.35
N ASN A 171 -14.18 2.90 -0.49
CA ASN A 171 -14.87 2.15 -1.53
C ASN A 171 -13.87 1.59 -2.55
N ILE A 172 -13.89 0.28 -2.78
CA ILE A 172 -12.93 -0.40 -3.66
C ILE A 172 -13.06 0.00 -5.13
N HIS A 173 -14.25 0.35 -5.62
CA HIS A 173 -14.47 0.64 -7.04
C HIS A 173 -13.65 1.85 -7.54
N GLY A 174 -13.34 2.81 -6.66
CA GLY A 174 -12.46 3.93 -6.98
C GLY A 174 -10.96 3.66 -6.79
N ASN A 175 -10.59 2.46 -6.32
CA ASN A 175 -9.23 2.07 -5.95
C ASN A 175 -8.75 0.80 -6.67
N LEU A 176 -9.51 0.28 -7.63
CA LEU A 176 -9.07 -0.81 -8.50
C LEU A 176 -7.91 -0.36 -9.40
N PRO A 177 -7.07 -1.29 -9.90
CA PRO A 177 -6.01 -0.95 -10.83
C PRO A 177 -6.55 -0.24 -12.07
N THR A 178 -5.81 0.74 -12.58
CA THR A 178 -6.13 1.48 -13.81
C THR A 178 -4.96 1.41 -14.78
N GLY A 179 -5.16 1.71 -16.06
CA GLY A 179 -4.09 1.71 -17.08
C GLY A 179 -4.39 0.82 -18.28
N ALA A 180 -3.38 0.54 -19.10
CA ALA A 180 -3.56 -0.17 -20.37
C ALA A 180 -4.12 -1.60 -20.17
N ALA A 181 -3.78 -2.25 -19.07
CA ALA A 181 -4.23 -3.60 -18.74
C ALA A 181 -5.42 -3.65 -17.75
N GLU A 182 -6.11 -2.54 -17.49
CA GLU A 182 -7.19 -2.41 -16.48
C GLU A 182 -8.22 -3.55 -16.56
N ARG A 183 -8.79 -3.80 -17.74
CA ARG A 183 -9.84 -4.81 -17.92
C ARG A 183 -9.37 -6.22 -17.54
N ARG A 184 -8.14 -6.59 -17.92
CA ARG A 184 -7.56 -7.90 -17.60
C ARG A 184 -7.39 -8.04 -16.08
N TRP A 185 -6.91 -6.99 -15.43
CA TRP A 185 -6.72 -7.00 -13.98
C TRP A 185 -8.05 -7.04 -13.22
N HIS A 186 -9.07 -6.28 -13.63
CA HIS A 186 -10.39 -6.37 -13.01
C HIS A 186 -11.01 -7.77 -13.13
N GLN A 187 -10.83 -8.45 -14.27
CA GLN A 187 -11.24 -9.84 -14.44
C GLN A 187 -10.51 -10.77 -13.48
N LEU A 188 -9.18 -10.64 -13.37
CA LEU A 188 -8.36 -11.41 -12.45
C LEU A 188 -8.78 -11.21 -10.98
N PHE A 189 -9.07 -9.97 -10.57
CA PHE A 189 -9.57 -9.68 -9.22
C PHE A 189 -10.91 -10.39 -8.93
N ASN A 190 -11.83 -10.40 -9.90
CA ASN A 190 -13.11 -11.10 -9.75
C ASN A 190 -12.92 -12.61 -9.71
N GLU A 191 -12.01 -13.15 -10.52
CA GLU A 191 -11.69 -14.58 -10.55
C GLU A 191 -11.11 -15.04 -9.21
N ILE A 192 -10.17 -14.29 -8.64
CA ILE A 192 -9.59 -14.56 -7.30
C ILE A 192 -10.68 -14.56 -6.21
N GLN A 193 -11.67 -13.67 -6.29
CA GLN A 193 -12.76 -13.60 -5.29
C GLN A 193 -13.70 -14.81 -5.32
N MET A 194 -13.73 -15.56 -6.42
CA MET A 194 -14.61 -16.71 -6.60
C MET A 194 -13.96 -18.05 -6.23
N LEU A 195 -12.64 -18.07 -6.02
CA LEU A 195 -11.86 -19.24 -5.59
C LEU A 195 -11.94 -19.44 -4.07
#